data_AF-A0A0B1T458-F1
#
_entry.id   AF-A0A0B1T458-F1
#
_cell.length_a   1.000
_cell.length_b   1.000
_cell.length_c   1.000
_cell.angle_alpha   90.00
_cell.angle_beta   90.00
_cell.angle_gamma   90.00
#
_symmetry.space_group_name_H-M   'P 1'
#
loop_
_entity.id
_entity.type
_entity.pdbx_description
1 polymer ?
#
loop_
_entity_poly.entity_id
_entity_poly.type
_entity_poly.pdbx_seq_one_letter_code
_entity_poly.pdbx_strand_id
1 'polypeptide(L)'
;MIRPEYMRETVKILNYAMNNITMLNRVTGQNESFNQFCDSFCQLNEPIRQFYVMLNGTDVLHSDTVPELPRVTNLKSVKMLTMQFRAEHKPGWTDADVKKWEMKMTEVFEREYHSDLVKVYAYSQSYVEEEMVRGGIIMIPYLVVGFAIMCVCSIVSVMTRALYMHQENWYKIALAIMACLTPLLSCSTALAKMFLCGVRFASILCVIPFLVLSIGVDSSYLMIHEWQRVTEHMRESPKKKDSVGHRMSEVLSEVGPAILISCLTNMFADLVGSFTSSPEITLLCTGNMLSMCVAFVYQMTFYAGLMCIVGRYEIGEDQVEKNRMEISINENRVNIARHHRPLTRQPSKFHEATKPVISKFMRDYVEIMTTPVVYIGVVLVYVAYLVLSTWGITIININLTATKLFATDSPLLELDQYRVKYQVPSYSMATVFISNPGNLSNPQRLHRINQ
;
A
#
# COMPACT_ATOMS: atom_id res chain seq x y z
N MET A 1 4.66 -36.55 -27.22
CA MET A 1 5.69 -36.61 -28.28
C MET A 1 5.83 -35.21 -28.86
N ILE A 2 7.05 -34.74 -29.12
CA ILE A 2 7.30 -33.39 -29.63
C ILE A 2 6.81 -33.33 -31.08
N ARG A 3 5.89 -32.42 -31.37
CA ARG A 3 5.30 -32.27 -32.71
C ARG A 3 6.11 -31.24 -33.52
N PRO A 4 6.47 -31.52 -34.78
CA PRO A 4 7.31 -30.64 -35.59
C PRO A 4 6.64 -29.27 -35.86
N GLU A 5 5.31 -29.22 -35.90
CA GLU A 5 4.55 -27.97 -36.06
C GLU A 5 4.78 -26.96 -34.93
N TYR A 6 4.80 -27.44 -33.68
CA TYR A 6 5.03 -26.61 -32.49
C TYR A 6 6.47 -26.11 -32.45
N MET A 7 7.43 -26.94 -32.87
CA MET A 7 8.84 -26.55 -32.97
C MET A 7 9.08 -25.56 -34.10
N ARG A 8 8.44 -25.74 -35.27
CA ARG A 8 8.47 -24.78 -36.37
C ARG A 8 7.97 -23.41 -35.90
N GLU A 9 6.85 -23.41 -35.18
CA GLU A 9 6.28 -22.18 -34.62
C GLU A 9 7.19 -21.53 -33.58
N THR A 10 7.82 -22.33 -32.71
CA THR A 10 8.80 -21.83 -31.74
C THR A 10 10.00 -21.18 -32.42
N VAL A 11 10.52 -21.77 -33.51
CA VAL A 11 11.62 -21.18 -34.28
C VAL A 11 11.21 -19.89 -34.98
N LYS A 12 9.96 -19.78 -35.47
CA LYS A 12 9.44 -18.50 -36.01
C LYS A 12 9.40 -17.42 -34.93
N ILE A 13 8.91 -17.73 -33.74
CA ILE A 13 8.87 -16.81 -32.60
C ILE A 13 10.28 -16.33 -32.24
N LEU A 14 11.24 -17.27 -32.16
CA LEU A 14 12.64 -16.94 -31.89
C LEU A 14 13.21 -16.00 -32.97
N ASN A 15 12.99 -16.30 -34.26
CA ASN A 15 13.45 -15.46 -35.36
C ASN A 15 12.81 -14.06 -35.33
N TYR A 16 11.52 -13.98 -35.02
CA TYR A 16 10.81 -12.72 -34.88
C TYR A 16 11.39 -11.89 -33.74
N ALA A 17 11.56 -12.48 -32.56
CA ALA A 17 12.12 -11.81 -31.39
C ALA A 17 13.54 -11.27 -31.65
N MET A 18 14.36 -12.01 -32.39
CA MET A 18 15.74 -11.64 -32.67
C MET A 18 15.89 -10.55 -33.74
N ASN A 19 15.01 -10.52 -34.75
CA ASN A 19 15.18 -9.66 -35.94
C ASN A 19 14.23 -8.47 -35.98
N ASN A 20 12.99 -8.60 -35.50
CA ASN A 20 11.95 -7.59 -35.71
C ASN A 20 11.88 -6.58 -34.56
N ILE A 21 12.31 -6.96 -33.36
CA ILE A 21 12.26 -6.09 -32.18
C ILE A 21 13.57 -5.31 -32.10
N THR A 22 13.50 -4.06 -32.53
CA THR A 22 14.64 -3.16 -32.64
C THR A 22 14.74 -2.17 -31.48
N MET A 23 15.97 -1.74 -31.20
CA MET A 23 16.30 -0.66 -30.27
C MET A 23 17.08 0.43 -31.00
N LEU A 24 16.83 1.70 -30.70
CA LEU A 24 17.55 2.81 -31.30
C LEU A 24 18.94 2.93 -30.67
N ASN A 25 19.98 2.79 -31.50
CA ASN A 25 21.34 3.09 -31.08
C ASN A 25 21.60 4.59 -31.23
N ARG A 26 21.78 5.29 -30.10
CA ARG A 26 21.98 6.75 -30.07
C ARG A 26 23.31 7.21 -30.70
N VAL A 27 24.29 6.32 -30.79
CA VAL A 27 25.62 6.63 -31.36
C VAL A 27 25.57 6.59 -32.89
N THR A 28 24.92 5.58 -33.45
CA THR A 28 24.82 5.38 -34.92
C THR A 28 23.57 6.03 -35.51
N GLY A 29 22.57 6.37 -34.68
CA GLY A 29 21.27 6.90 -35.10
C GLY A 29 20.36 5.87 -35.79
N GLN A 30 20.72 4.58 -35.75
CA GLN A 30 20.00 3.50 -36.44
C GLN A 30 19.26 2.60 -35.45
N ASN A 31 18.15 2.03 -35.91
CA ASN A 31 17.43 1.00 -35.17
C ASN A 31 18.09 -0.35 -35.41
N GLU A 32 18.69 -0.92 -34.38
CA GLU A 32 19.39 -2.20 -34.41
C GLU A 32 18.49 -3.29 -33.81
N SER A 33 18.41 -4.44 -34.48
CA SER A 33 17.76 -5.65 -33.95
C SER A 33 18.67 -6.35 -32.93
N PHE A 34 18.11 -7.29 -32.15
CA PHE A 34 18.87 -8.05 -31.16
C PHE A 34 20.10 -8.74 -31.78
N ASN A 35 19.98 -9.28 -32.99
CA ASN A 35 21.11 -9.89 -33.70
C ASN A 35 22.21 -8.91 -34.11
N GLN A 36 21.89 -7.63 -34.27
CA GLN A 36 22.86 -6.61 -34.67
C GLN A 36 23.59 -6.01 -33.47
N PHE A 37 22.89 -5.84 -32.35
CA PHE A 37 23.50 -5.25 -31.16
C PHE A 37 24.04 -6.27 -30.17
N CYS A 38 23.72 -7.55 -30.27
CA CYS A 38 24.28 -8.57 -29.39
C CYS A 38 25.69 -8.99 -29.84
N ASP A 39 26.63 -9.11 -28.89
CA ASP A 39 28.00 -9.56 -29.16
C ASP A 39 28.30 -10.96 -28.54
N SER A 40 28.17 -11.11 -27.21
CA SER A 40 28.65 -12.33 -26.51
C SER A 40 27.63 -13.46 -26.35
N PHE A 41 26.35 -13.15 -26.17
CA PHE A 41 25.33 -14.14 -25.73
C PHE A 41 24.28 -14.45 -26.81
N CYS A 42 24.59 -14.23 -28.08
CA CYS A 42 23.59 -14.23 -29.16
C CYS A 42 23.17 -15.64 -29.55
N GLN A 43 24.06 -16.61 -29.34
CA GLN A 43 23.85 -18.01 -29.66
C GLN A 43 23.18 -18.80 -28.51
N LEU A 44 22.75 -18.14 -27.42
CA LEU A 44 22.22 -18.83 -26.24
C LEU A 44 20.99 -19.69 -26.55
N ASN A 45 20.21 -19.30 -27.56
CA ASN A 45 18.99 -20.00 -27.99
C ASN A 45 19.20 -20.91 -29.22
N GLU A 46 20.42 -21.02 -29.76
CA GLU A 46 20.73 -21.90 -30.91
C GLU A 46 20.39 -23.38 -30.70
N PRO A 47 20.49 -23.97 -29.49
CA PRO A 47 20.06 -25.34 -29.27
C PRO A 47 18.61 -25.63 -29.69
N ILE A 48 17.72 -24.65 -29.61
CA ILE A 48 16.32 -24.79 -30.07
C ILE A 48 16.27 -24.99 -31.60
N ARG A 49 17.07 -24.23 -32.35
CA ARG A 49 17.16 -24.34 -33.81
C ARG A 49 17.77 -25.67 -34.22
N GLN A 50 18.87 -26.06 -33.57
CA GLN A 50 19.51 -27.36 -33.81
C GLN A 50 18.54 -28.52 -33.55
N PHE A 51 17.76 -28.44 -32.48
CA PHE A 51 16.77 -29.47 -32.16
C PHE A 51 15.63 -29.54 -33.18
N TYR A 52 15.15 -28.39 -33.68
CA TYR A 52 14.18 -28.35 -34.78
C TYR A 52 14.73 -28.95 -36.08
N VAL A 53 15.95 -28.60 -36.46
CA VAL A 53 16.61 -29.15 -37.65
C VAL A 53 16.82 -30.65 -37.52
N MET A 54 17.16 -31.16 -36.33
CA MET A 54 17.28 -32.60 -36.08
C MET A 54 15.93 -33.33 -36.23
N LEU A 55 14.83 -32.72 -35.79
CA LEU A 55 13.49 -33.30 -35.93
C LEU A 55 13.01 -33.35 -37.38
N ASN A 56 13.21 -32.27 -38.15
CA ASN A 56 12.79 -32.17 -39.55
C ASN A 56 13.80 -32.75 -40.55
N GLY A 57 15.07 -32.87 -40.16
CA GLY A 57 16.16 -33.40 -40.99
C GLY A 57 16.04 -34.89 -41.30
N THR A 58 15.01 -35.55 -40.77
CA THR A 58 14.64 -36.92 -41.17
C THR A 58 13.93 -36.98 -42.53
N ASP A 59 13.45 -35.85 -43.10
CA ASP A 59 12.77 -35.83 -44.40
C ASP A 59 13.66 -35.44 -45.60
N VAL A 60 14.96 -35.12 -45.42
CA VAL A 60 15.85 -34.65 -46.51
C VAL A 60 17.08 -35.54 -46.75
N LEU A 61 17.18 -36.70 -46.10
CA LEU A 61 18.28 -37.64 -46.32
C LEU A 61 17.82 -38.95 -47.00
N HIS A 62 17.32 -38.82 -48.23
CA HIS A 62 17.44 -39.86 -49.26
C HIS A 62 18.61 -39.52 -50.20
N SER A 63 19.79 -39.35 -49.62
CA SER A 63 21.05 -39.40 -50.35
C SER A 63 21.98 -40.28 -49.55
N ASP A 64 22.19 -41.50 -50.06
CA ASP A 64 23.10 -42.49 -49.51
C ASP A 64 24.51 -41.90 -49.46
N THR A 65 24.91 -41.39 -48.29
CA THR A 65 26.29 -41.27 -47.73
C THR A 65 26.43 -40.04 -46.81
N VAL A 66 25.73 -40.02 -45.69
CA VAL A 66 26.15 -39.20 -44.54
C VAL A 66 26.10 -40.11 -43.31
N PRO A 67 27.19 -40.22 -42.52
CA PRO A 67 27.18 -41.03 -41.30
C PRO A 67 26.05 -40.54 -40.40
N GLU A 68 25.22 -41.47 -39.92
CA GLU A 68 24.15 -41.20 -38.95
C GLU A 68 24.73 -40.37 -37.80
N LEU A 69 24.39 -39.07 -37.73
CA LEU A 69 24.73 -38.30 -36.54
C LEU A 69 24.06 -39.00 -35.35
N PRO A 70 24.81 -39.37 -34.30
CA PRO A 70 24.24 -40.09 -33.17
C PRO A 70 23.09 -39.27 -32.61
N ARG A 71 21.95 -39.91 -32.31
CA ARG A 71 20.85 -39.27 -31.60
C ARG A 71 21.37 -38.71 -30.27
N VAL A 72 21.68 -37.41 -30.25
CA VAL A 72 22.35 -36.75 -29.12
C VAL A 72 21.46 -36.72 -27.88
N THR A 73 20.14 -36.92 -28.02
CA THR A 73 19.19 -36.80 -26.91
C THR A 73 18.14 -37.93 -26.88
N ASN A 74 17.80 -38.39 -25.68
CA ASN A 74 16.73 -39.37 -25.37
C ASN A 74 15.40 -38.67 -25.01
N LEU A 75 15.20 -37.44 -25.48
CA LEU A 75 14.15 -36.54 -25.01
C LEU A 75 12.78 -36.92 -25.61
N LYS A 76 11.87 -37.48 -24.78
CA LYS A 76 10.56 -38.02 -25.23
C LYS A 76 9.44 -36.97 -25.34
N SER A 77 9.47 -35.95 -24.48
CA SER A 77 8.45 -34.90 -24.43
C SER A 77 9.01 -33.61 -23.82
N VAL A 78 8.62 -32.48 -24.38
CA VAL A 78 8.85 -31.14 -23.81
C VAL A 78 7.50 -30.55 -23.43
N LYS A 79 7.42 -29.96 -22.24
CA LYS A 79 6.21 -29.24 -21.77
C LYS A 79 6.37 -27.73 -21.77
N MET A 80 7.60 -27.23 -21.65
CA MET A 80 7.93 -25.81 -21.59
C MET A 80 9.28 -25.60 -22.30
N LEU A 81 9.35 -24.56 -23.13
CA LEU A 81 10.58 -24.09 -23.75
C LEU A 81 10.87 -22.69 -23.23
N THR A 82 12.10 -22.44 -22.80
CA THR A 82 12.53 -21.14 -22.29
C THR A 82 13.57 -20.58 -23.23
N MET A 83 13.33 -19.37 -23.75
CA MET A 83 14.28 -18.59 -24.53
C MET A 83 14.84 -17.49 -23.63
N GLN A 84 16.16 -17.29 -23.67
CA GLN A 84 16.83 -16.24 -22.89
C GLN A 84 17.50 -15.27 -23.83
N PHE A 85 17.19 -13.98 -23.67
CA PHE A 85 17.83 -12.89 -24.39
C PHE A 85 18.74 -12.16 -23.40
N ARG A 86 20.05 -12.22 -23.64
CA ARG A 86 21.06 -11.51 -22.85
C ARG A 86 21.90 -10.66 -23.79
N ALA A 87 22.14 -9.42 -23.41
CA ALA A 87 22.99 -8.51 -24.14
C ALA A 87 23.85 -7.73 -23.14
N GLU A 88 25.04 -7.33 -23.59
CA GLU A 88 25.92 -6.44 -22.83
C GLU A 88 25.44 -5.00 -22.98
N HIS A 89 25.57 -4.22 -21.91
CA HIS A 89 25.18 -2.82 -21.95
C HIS A 89 26.18 -2.03 -22.80
N LYS A 90 25.78 -1.61 -24.01
CA LYS A 90 26.65 -0.84 -24.92
C LYS A 90 26.75 0.63 -24.49
N PRO A 91 27.90 1.29 -24.77
CA PRO A 91 28.05 2.71 -24.48
C PRO A 91 27.03 3.55 -25.28
N GLY A 92 26.34 4.46 -24.60
CA GLY A 92 25.28 5.30 -25.18
C GLY A 92 23.85 4.79 -24.98
N TRP A 93 23.68 3.57 -24.45
CA TRP A 93 22.38 3.11 -23.98
C TRP A 93 22.00 3.82 -22.68
N THR A 94 20.72 4.14 -22.54
CA THR A 94 20.15 4.60 -21.27
C THR A 94 19.25 3.50 -20.71
N ASP A 95 19.11 3.44 -19.39
CA ASP A 95 18.20 2.48 -18.74
C ASP A 95 16.77 2.57 -19.28
N ALA A 96 16.34 3.78 -19.68
CA ALA A 96 15.04 4.02 -20.31
C ALA A 96 14.92 3.36 -21.69
N ASP A 97 15.98 3.35 -22.50
CA ASP A 97 15.97 2.70 -23.82
C ASP A 97 15.90 1.17 -23.67
N VAL A 98 16.66 0.61 -22.71
CA VAL A 98 16.63 -0.82 -22.38
C VAL A 98 15.24 -1.22 -21.87
N LYS A 99 14.70 -0.46 -20.91
CA LYS A 99 13.33 -0.66 -20.38
C LYS A 99 12.30 -0.63 -21.49
N LYS A 100 12.42 0.32 -22.43
CA LYS A 100 11.51 0.42 -23.58
C LYS A 100 11.59 -0.80 -24.50
N TRP A 101 12.78 -1.33 -24.75
CA TRP A 101 12.96 -2.55 -25.55
C TRP A 101 12.36 -3.78 -24.85
N GLU A 102 12.63 -3.95 -23.55
CA GLU A 102 12.08 -5.04 -22.74
C GLU A 102 10.54 -5.00 -22.67
N MET A 103 9.96 -3.80 -22.54
CA MET A 103 8.52 -3.61 -22.54
C MET A 103 7.91 -3.87 -23.92
N LYS A 104 8.56 -3.41 -25.01
CA LYS A 104 8.12 -3.67 -26.38
C LYS A 104 8.11 -5.17 -26.70
N MET A 105 9.12 -5.91 -26.23
CA MET A 105 9.17 -7.36 -26.33
C MET A 105 7.94 -8.01 -25.67
N THR A 106 7.58 -7.53 -24.49
CA THR A 106 6.41 -8.03 -23.76
C THR A 106 5.11 -7.69 -24.47
N GLU A 107 4.96 -6.44 -24.91
CA GLU A 107 3.76 -5.97 -25.61
C GLU A 107 3.48 -6.75 -26.88
N VAL A 108 4.51 -6.99 -27.70
CA VAL A 108 4.38 -7.78 -28.94
C VAL A 108 3.87 -9.18 -28.63
N PHE A 109 4.45 -9.87 -27.65
CA PHE A 109 4.10 -11.27 -27.38
C PHE A 109 2.83 -11.46 -26.57
N GLU A 110 2.38 -10.44 -25.83
CA GLU A 110 1.11 -10.49 -25.11
C GLU A 110 -0.08 -9.98 -25.94
N ARG A 111 0.12 -8.95 -26.79
CA ARG A 111 -0.99 -8.25 -27.48
C ARG A 111 -1.03 -8.47 -28.99
N GLU A 112 0.12 -8.57 -29.65
CA GLU A 112 0.17 -8.59 -31.12
C GLU A 112 0.32 -10.01 -31.68
N TYR A 113 1.07 -10.87 -30.98
CA TYR A 113 1.37 -12.22 -31.42
C TYR A 113 0.45 -13.24 -30.76
N HIS A 114 -0.56 -13.71 -31.49
CA HIS A 114 -1.40 -14.84 -31.10
C HIS A 114 -1.11 -16.05 -31.98
N SER A 115 -0.82 -17.19 -31.35
CA SER A 115 -0.61 -18.47 -32.02
C SER A 115 -1.53 -19.52 -31.41
N ASP A 116 -2.23 -20.28 -32.25
CA ASP A 116 -3.14 -21.34 -31.81
C ASP A 116 -2.40 -22.57 -31.26
N LEU A 117 -1.09 -22.66 -31.53
CA LEU A 117 -0.25 -23.82 -31.20
C LEU A 117 0.52 -23.62 -29.89
N VAL A 118 1.04 -22.41 -29.63
CA VAL A 118 1.92 -22.14 -28.49
C VAL A 118 1.51 -20.87 -27.76
N LYS A 119 1.43 -20.96 -26.43
CA LYS A 119 1.22 -19.80 -25.57
C LYS A 119 2.57 -19.24 -25.16
N VAL A 120 2.82 -17.98 -25.49
CA VAL A 120 4.09 -17.30 -25.23
C VAL A 120 3.91 -16.37 -24.04
N TYR A 121 4.90 -16.38 -23.15
CA TYR A 121 5.00 -15.40 -22.06
C TYR A 121 6.34 -14.72 -22.14
N ALA A 122 6.33 -13.40 -22.11
CA ALA A 122 7.53 -12.60 -21.96
C ALA A 122 7.77 -12.31 -20.47
N TYR A 123 9.04 -12.30 -20.08
CA TYR A 123 9.46 -11.99 -18.72
C TYR A 123 10.71 -11.14 -18.77
N SER A 124 10.62 -9.95 -18.18
CA SER A 124 11.72 -9.01 -18.02
C SER A 124 11.65 -8.35 -16.64
N GLN A 125 12.77 -7.79 -16.18
CA GLN A 125 12.78 -7.06 -14.92
C GLN A 125 11.92 -5.80 -15.01
N SER A 126 11.98 -5.10 -16.14
CA SER A 126 11.14 -3.92 -16.40
C SER A 126 9.64 -4.23 -16.36
N TYR A 127 9.23 -5.39 -16.90
CA TYR A 127 7.82 -5.77 -16.91
C TYR A 127 7.30 -6.08 -15.49
N VAL A 128 8.09 -6.78 -14.69
CA VAL A 128 7.77 -7.05 -13.27
C VAL A 128 7.61 -5.74 -12.48
N GLU A 129 8.50 -4.77 -12.71
CA GLU A 129 8.42 -3.45 -12.09
C GLU A 129 7.13 -2.71 -12.49
N GLU A 130 6.80 -2.69 -13.78
CA GLU A 130 5.59 -2.03 -14.29
C GLU A 130 4.31 -2.67 -13.75
N GLU A 131 4.25 -4.00 -13.70
CA GLU A 131 3.12 -4.74 -13.12
C GLU A 131 2.97 -4.48 -11.61
N MET A 132 4.07 -4.35 -10.88
CA MET A 132 4.04 -3.93 -9.47
C MET A 132 3.51 -2.50 -9.30
N VAL A 133 3.90 -1.57 -10.18
CA VAL A 133 3.38 -0.19 -10.17
C VAL A 133 1.89 -0.17 -10.50
N ARG A 134 1.45 -0.98 -11.48
CA ARG A 134 0.04 -1.15 -11.82
C ARG A 134 -0.77 -1.64 -10.62
N GLY A 135 -0.26 -2.61 -9.87
CA GLY A 135 -0.86 -3.06 -8.60
C GLY A 135 -1.03 -1.92 -7.59
N GLY A 136 -0.04 -1.02 -7.51
CA GLY A 136 -0.11 0.21 -6.72
C GLY A 136 -1.23 1.16 -7.16
N ILE A 137 -1.34 1.42 -8.46
CA ILE A 137 -2.32 2.36 -9.05
C ILE A 137 -3.75 1.84 -8.87
N ILE A 138 -3.97 0.53 -8.97
CA ILE A 138 -5.28 -0.11 -8.76
C ILE A 138 -5.83 0.20 -7.35
N MET A 139 -4.97 0.50 -6.36
CA MET A 139 -5.41 0.86 -5.00
C MET A 139 -6.00 2.28 -4.89
N ILE A 140 -5.67 3.20 -5.80
CA ILE A 140 -6.12 4.61 -5.74
C ILE A 140 -7.66 4.76 -5.71
N PRO A 141 -8.47 4.12 -6.57
CA PRO A 141 -9.93 4.23 -6.48
C PRO A 141 -10.48 3.73 -5.15
N TYR A 142 -9.88 2.69 -4.55
CA TYR A 142 -10.27 2.21 -3.22
C TYR A 142 -9.97 3.23 -2.13
N LEU A 143 -8.93 4.06 -2.28
CA LEU A 143 -8.64 5.16 -1.35
C LEU A 143 -9.76 6.20 -1.38
N VAL A 144 -10.25 6.55 -2.56
CA VAL A 144 -11.34 7.53 -2.72
C VAL A 144 -12.63 7.00 -2.10
N VAL A 145 -12.97 5.73 -2.34
CA VAL A 145 -14.16 5.09 -1.74
C VAL A 145 -14.03 5.01 -0.23
N GLY A 146 -12.87 4.55 0.28
CA GLY A 146 -12.60 4.48 1.72
C GLY A 146 -12.68 5.85 2.40
N PHE A 147 -12.13 6.88 1.77
CA PHE A 147 -12.21 8.25 2.22
C PHE A 147 -13.67 8.76 2.25
N ALA A 148 -14.47 8.48 1.22
CA ALA A 148 -15.88 8.86 1.20
C ALA A 148 -16.68 8.20 2.34
N ILE A 149 -16.45 6.90 2.58
CA ILE A 149 -17.08 6.17 3.69
C ILE A 149 -16.68 6.79 5.04
N MET A 150 -15.39 7.05 5.25
CA MET A 150 -14.90 7.67 6.49
C MET A 150 -15.46 9.08 6.69
N CYS A 151 -15.57 9.89 5.65
CA CYS A 151 -16.19 11.22 5.71
C CYS A 151 -17.67 11.13 6.10
N VAL A 152 -18.44 10.23 5.49
CA VAL A 152 -19.86 10.03 5.84
C VAL A 152 -20.00 9.60 7.30
N CYS A 153 -19.22 8.61 7.74
CA CYS A 153 -19.20 8.19 9.14
C CYS A 153 -18.79 9.33 10.09
N SER A 154 -17.87 10.19 9.68
CA SER A 154 -17.44 11.40 10.41
C SER A 154 -18.55 12.41 10.58
N ILE A 155 -19.20 12.77 9.49
CA ILE A 155 -20.31 13.71 9.52
C ILE A 155 -21.43 13.16 10.39
N VAL A 156 -21.84 11.91 10.18
CA VAL A 156 -22.93 11.28 10.96
C VAL A 156 -22.58 11.23 12.45
N SER A 157 -21.37 10.83 12.81
CA SER A 157 -20.97 10.71 14.23
C SER A 157 -20.90 12.07 14.92
N VAL A 158 -20.25 13.06 14.28
CA VAL A 158 -20.11 14.42 14.82
C VAL A 158 -21.47 15.10 14.93
N MET A 159 -22.36 14.90 13.93
CA MET A 159 -23.70 15.50 13.92
C MET A 159 -24.65 14.81 14.89
N THR A 160 -24.61 13.49 15.02
CA THR A 160 -25.41 12.78 16.03
C THR A 160 -25.09 13.28 17.43
N ARG A 161 -23.80 13.53 17.71
CA ARG A 161 -23.37 14.07 19.00
C ARG A 161 -23.68 15.55 19.15
N ALA A 162 -23.53 16.36 18.09
CA ALA A 162 -23.98 17.75 18.09
C ALA A 162 -25.48 17.84 18.41
N LEU A 163 -26.30 16.92 17.86
CA LEU A 163 -27.74 16.85 18.09
C LEU A 163 -28.03 16.48 19.54
N TYR A 164 -27.29 15.50 20.06
CA TYR A 164 -27.37 15.10 21.46
C TYR A 164 -27.01 16.25 22.41
N MET A 165 -25.95 17.01 22.12
CA MET A 165 -25.49 18.15 22.93
C MET A 165 -26.17 19.50 22.61
N HIS A 166 -27.14 19.52 21.69
CA HIS A 166 -27.84 20.73 21.24
C HIS A 166 -26.92 21.86 20.72
N GLN A 167 -25.92 21.48 19.95
CA GLN A 167 -24.98 22.39 19.32
C GLN A 167 -24.97 22.18 17.79
N GLU A 168 -26.15 22.29 17.17
CA GLU A 168 -26.31 22.17 15.73
C GLU A 168 -25.65 23.34 15.03
N ASN A 169 -24.50 23.06 14.40
CA ASN A 169 -23.85 24.05 13.57
C ASN A 169 -23.38 23.42 12.26
N TRP A 170 -23.75 24.05 11.14
CA TRP A 170 -23.38 23.57 9.82
C TRP A 170 -21.85 23.54 9.63
N TYR A 171 -21.12 24.45 10.29
CA TYR A 171 -19.65 24.51 10.25
C TYR A 171 -18.98 23.24 10.83
N LYS A 172 -19.69 22.43 11.64
CA LYS A 172 -19.18 21.14 12.15
C LYS A 172 -19.09 20.07 11.08
N ILE A 173 -19.91 20.15 10.02
CA ILE A 173 -19.80 19.28 8.84
C ILE A 173 -18.46 19.55 8.15
N ALA A 174 -18.14 20.82 7.92
CA ALA A 174 -16.85 21.21 7.36
C ALA A 174 -15.68 20.74 8.25
N LEU A 175 -15.83 20.86 9.57
CA LEU A 175 -14.82 20.38 10.52
C LEU A 175 -14.62 18.85 10.45
N ALA A 176 -15.70 18.07 10.33
CA ALA A 176 -15.65 16.62 10.19
C ALA A 176 -14.98 16.17 8.86
N ILE A 177 -15.22 16.91 7.77
CA ILE A 177 -14.52 16.67 6.49
C ILE A 177 -13.04 17.01 6.62
N MET A 178 -12.72 18.15 7.26
CA MET A 178 -11.34 18.57 7.48
C MET A 178 -10.57 17.62 8.39
N ALA A 179 -11.22 16.98 9.36
CA ALA A 179 -10.66 15.91 10.18
C ALA A 179 -10.13 14.73 9.33
N CYS A 180 -10.79 14.44 8.20
CA CYS A 180 -10.36 13.42 7.26
C CYS A 180 -9.32 13.94 6.24
N LEU A 181 -9.40 15.23 5.86
CA LEU A 181 -8.47 15.85 4.92
C LEU A 181 -7.08 16.09 5.53
N THR A 182 -7.02 16.47 6.81
CA THR A 182 -5.75 16.83 7.46
C THR A 182 -4.71 15.71 7.42
N PRO A 183 -5.04 14.44 7.74
CA PRO A 183 -4.11 13.32 7.61
C PRO A 183 -3.63 13.06 6.17
N LEU A 184 -4.48 13.28 5.16
CA LEU A 184 -4.11 13.14 3.75
C LEU A 184 -3.17 14.25 3.28
N LEU A 185 -3.39 15.48 3.76
CA LEU A 185 -2.50 16.62 3.51
C LEU A 185 -1.13 16.41 4.16
N SER A 186 -1.08 15.88 5.38
CA SER A 186 0.20 15.52 6.03
C SER A 186 0.92 14.39 5.32
N CYS A 187 0.20 13.35 4.87
CA CYS A 187 0.79 12.27 4.09
C CYS A 187 1.37 12.79 2.76
N SER A 188 0.63 13.65 2.05
CA SER A 188 1.08 14.22 0.78
C SER A 188 2.34 15.06 0.95
N THR A 189 2.40 15.89 1.99
CA THR A 189 3.56 16.74 2.28
C THR A 189 4.78 15.94 2.76
N ALA A 190 4.57 14.88 3.53
CA ALA A 190 5.64 13.95 3.92
C ALA A 190 6.22 13.19 2.72
N LEU A 191 5.37 12.60 1.87
CA LEU A 191 5.82 11.89 0.67
C LEU A 191 6.50 12.84 -0.32
N ALA A 192 5.97 14.05 -0.52
CA ALA A 192 6.62 15.07 -1.36
C ALA A 192 8.01 15.42 -0.85
N LYS A 193 8.17 15.64 0.46
CA LYS A 193 9.48 15.91 1.08
C LYS A 193 10.44 14.73 0.90
N MET A 194 9.94 13.51 1.04
CA MET A 194 10.73 12.29 0.84
C MET A 194 11.26 12.19 -0.60
N PHE A 195 10.42 12.44 -1.60
CA PHE A 195 10.83 12.43 -3.01
C PHE A 195 11.78 13.59 -3.34
N LEU A 196 11.61 14.77 -2.73
CA LEU A 196 12.55 15.89 -2.86
C LEU A 196 13.94 15.56 -2.28
N CYS A 197 14.02 14.69 -1.27
CA CYS A 197 15.30 14.18 -0.76
C CYS A 197 15.94 13.10 -1.65
N GLY A 198 15.38 12.81 -2.83
CA GLY A 198 15.95 11.86 -3.79
C GLY A 198 15.61 10.39 -3.52
N VAL A 199 14.63 10.12 -2.66
CA VAL A 199 14.18 8.75 -2.38
C VAL A 199 13.37 8.21 -3.56
N ARG A 200 13.64 6.97 -3.99
CA ARG A 200 12.95 6.30 -5.10
C ARG A 200 11.47 6.06 -4.78
N PHE A 201 10.60 6.17 -5.78
CA PHE A 201 9.20 5.73 -5.67
C PHE A 201 9.10 4.19 -5.60
N ALA A 202 8.30 3.67 -4.67
CA ALA A 202 7.92 2.26 -4.63
C ALA A 202 6.40 2.14 -4.53
N SER A 203 5.82 1.13 -5.21
CA SER A 203 4.38 0.93 -5.26
C SER A 203 3.74 0.66 -3.89
N ILE A 204 4.51 0.12 -2.93
CA ILE A 204 4.04 -0.11 -1.55
C ILE A 204 3.71 1.21 -0.81
N LEU A 205 4.31 2.33 -1.21
CA LEU A 205 4.04 3.65 -0.62
C LEU A 205 2.59 4.09 -0.84
N CYS A 206 1.90 3.56 -1.85
CA CYS A 206 0.48 3.81 -2.10
C CYS A 206 -0.44 3.35 -0.95
N VAL A 207 0.06 2.52 -0.02
CA VAL A 207 -0.68 2.07 1.18
C VAL A 207 -0.63 3.09 2.31
N ILE A 208 0.39 3.95 2.38
CA ILE A 208 0.60 4.91 3.48
C ILE A 208 -0.62 5.84 3.69
N PRO A 209 -1.25 6.41 2.64
CA PRO A 209 -2.42 7.26 2.83
C PRO A 209 -3.57 6.58 3.58
N PHE A 210 -3.77 5.27 3.39
CA PHE A 210 -4.79 4.50 4.13
C PHE A 210 -4.44 4.39 5.60
N LEU A 211 -3.19 4.02 5.91
CA LEU A 211 -2.71 3.84 7.29
C LEU A 211 -2.78 5.17 8.07
N VAL A 212 -2.30 6.24 7.46
CA VAL A 212 -2.28 7.58 8.06
C VAL A 212 -3.70 8.13 8.22
N LEU A 213 -4.59 7.90 7.26
CA LEU A 213 -6.00 8.28 7.37
C LEU A 213 -6.66 7.59 8.57
N SER A 214 -6.50 6.27 8.70
CA SER A 214 -7.10 5.51 9.80
C SER A 214 -6.64 5.98 11.19
N ILE A 215 -5.36 6.26 11.35
CA ILE A 215 -4.79 6.69 12.64
C ILE A 215 -5.06 8.18 12.91
N GLY A 216 -4.89 9.04 11.90
CA GLY A 216 -5.02 10.50 12.04
C GLY A 216 -6.47 10.96 12.27
N VAL A 217 -7.44 10.26 11.68
CA VAL A 217 -8.86 10.57 11.86
C VAL A 217 -9.30 10.33 13.31
N ASP A 218 -8.86 9.24 13.95
CA ASP A 218 -9.17 8.93 15.35
C ASP A 218 -8.73 10.07 16.30
N SER A 219 -7.50 10.57 16.10
CA SER A 219 -6.97 11.71 16.86
C SER A 219 -7.82 12.99 16.68
N SER A 220 -8.35 13.21 15.47
CA SER A 220 -9.23 14.35 15.19
C SER A 220 -10.60 14.22 15.82
N TYR A 221 -11.18 13.02 15.82
CA TYR A 221 -12.44 12.76 16.49
C TYR A 221 -12.35 12.93 18.00
N LEU A 222 -11.29 12.42 18.63
CA LEU A 222 -11.09 12.58 20.06
C LEU A 222 -11.04 14.06 20.45
N MET A 223 -10.40 14.89 19.60
CA MET A 223 -10.31 16.32 19.83
C MET A 223 -11.66 17.05 19.65
N ILE A 224 -12.44 16.72 18.61
CA ILE A 224 -13.83 17.22 18.46
C ILE A 224 -14.69 16.78 19.64
N HIS A 225 -14.49 15.53 20.08
CA HIS A 225 -15.28 14.94 21.13
C HIS A 225 -15.13 15.72 22.43
N GLU A 226 -13.90 15.98 22.85
CA GLU A 226 -13.66 16.80 24.03
C GLU A 226 -14.04 18.27 23.81
N TRP A 227 -13.90 18.82 22.60
CA TRP A 227 -14.40 20.18 22.32
C TRP A 227 -15.89 20.34 22.60
N GLN A 228 -16.72 19.42 22.10
CA GLN A 228 -18.17 19.46 22.33
C GLN A 228 -18.50 19.28 23.83
N ARG A 229 -17.77 18.40 24.54
CA ARG A 229 -17.95 18.15 25.98
C ARG A 229 -17.56 19.36 26.83
N VAL A 230 -16.41 19.98 26.58
CA VAL A 230 -15.96 21.19 27.28
C VAL A 230 -16.91 22.35 26.99
N THR A 231 -17.38 22.48 25.74
CA THR A 231 -18.34 23.51 25.34
C THR A 231 -19.67 23.37 26.08
N GLU A 232 -20.17 22.14 26.24
CA GLU A 232 -21.37 21.85 27.05
C GLU A 232 -21.13 22.19 28.53
N HIS A 233 -20.03 21.71 29.11
CA HIS A 233 -19.71 21.96 30.52
C HIS A 233 -19.58 23.46 30.85
N MET A 234 -18.92 24.23 29.99
CA MET A 234 -18.77 25.68 30.13
C MET A 234 -20.10 26.43 29.90
N ARG A 235 -21.06 25.82 29.20
CA ARG A 235 -22.42 26.35 29.03
C ARG A 235 -23.25 26.18 30.31
N GLU A 236 -23.09 25.07 31.02
CA GLU A 236 -23.76 24.80 32.30
C GLU A 236 -23.15 25.60 33.46
N SER A 237 -21.82 25.71 33.50
CA SER A 237 -21.07 26.38 34.56
C SER A 237 -20.20 27.53 34.01
N PRO A 238 -20.79 28.71 33.71
CA PRO A 238 -20.08 29.82 33.07
C PRO A 238 -19.00 30.41 33.99
N LYS A 239 -17.74 30.38 33.54
CA LYS A 239 -16.62 31.07 34.20
C LYS A 239 -16.47 32.50 33.67
N LYS A 240 -16.11 33.46 34.53
CA LYS A 240 -15.96 34.89 34.18
C LYS A 240 -14.91 35.23 33.09
N LYS A 241 -14.01 34.29 32.74
CA LYS A 241 -12.96 34.45 31.71
C LYS A 241 -13.08 33.39 30.61
N ASP A 242 -14.29 33.16 30.13
CA ASP A 242 -14.52 32.23 29.03
C ASP A 242 -14.03 32.85 27.71
N SER A 243 -13.07 32.20 27.08
CA SER A 243 -12.49 32.57 25.79
C SER A 243 -12.30 31.30 24.98
N VAL A 244 -12.43 31.40 23.66
CA VAL A 244 -12.20 30.28 22.75
C VAL A 244 -10.83 29.66 22.96
N GLY A 245 -9.82 30.48 23.21
CA GLY A 245 -8.47 30.01 23.51
C GLY A 245 -8.37 29.26 24.83
N HIS A 246 -9.15 29.66 25.85
CA HIS A 246 -9.18 28.94 27.12
C HIS A 246 -9.85 27.56 26.98
N ARG A 247 -10.98 27.49 26.26
CA ARG A 247 -11.64 26.20 25.96
C ARG A 247 -10.74 25.29 25.13
N MET A 248 -10.05 25.83 24.13
CA MET A 248 -9.10 25.05 23.33
C MET A 248 -7.92 24.54 24.16
N SER A 249 -7.39 25.38 25.05
CA SER A 249 -6.33 24.99 25.97
C SER A 249 -6.77 23.84 26.87
N GLU A 250 -8.01 23.84 27.36
CA GLU A 250 -8.55 22.76 28.18
C GLU A 250 -8.69 21.44 27.38
N VAL A 251 -9.21 21.53 26.15
CA VAL A 251 -9.30 20.37 25.25
C VAL A 251 -7.93 19.79 24.98
N LEU A 252 -6.94 20.65 24.70
CA LEU A 252 -5.59 20.23 24.38
C LEU A 252 -4.84 19.71 25.62
N SER A 253 -5.11 20.22 26.83
CA SER A 253 -4.51 19.69 28.05
C SER A 253 -5.01 18.30 28.41
N GLU A 254 -6.28 18.00 28.12
CA GLU A 254 -6.88 16.69 28.38
C GLU A 254 -6.51 15.66 27.30
N VAL A 255 -6.62 16.03 26.02
CA VAL A 255 -6.46 15.09 24.89
C VAL A 255 -5.05 15.06 24.32
N GLY A 256 -4.34 16.19 24.37
CA GLY A 256 -3.02 16.35 23.76
C GLY A 256 -1.99 15.30 24.18
N PRO A 257 -1.86 14.96 25.47
CA PRO A 257 -0.96 13.90 25.93
C PRO A 257 -1.29 12.54 25.33
N ALA A 258 -2.58 12.17 25.24
CA ALA A 258 -3.01 10.90 24.68
C ALA A 258 -2.67 10.80 23.18
N ILE A 259 -2.93 11.88 22.41
CA ILE A 259 -2.57 11.94 20.98
C ILE A 259 -1.04 11.86 20.81
N LEU A 260 -0.27 12.57 21.64
CA LEU A 260 1.20 12.54 21.57
C LEU A 260 1.75 11.14 21.84
N ILE A 261 1.24 10.44 22.86
CA ILE A 261 1.65 9.07 23.18
C ILE A 261 1.32 8.12 22.02
N SER A 262 0.11 8.23 21.46
CA SER A 262 -0.30 7.43 20.30
C SER A 262 0.59 7.70 19.08
N CYS A 263 0.92 8.96 18.80
CA CYS A 263 1.82 9.32 17.71
C CYS A 263 3.24 8.79 17.93
N LEU A 264 3.82 8.99 19.12
CA LEU A 264 5.19 8.56 19.43
C LEU A 264 5.34 7.04 19.38
N THR A 265 4.35 6.30 19.89
CA THR A 265 4.38 4.83 19.85
C THR A 265 4.35 4.31 18.42
N ASN A 266 3.50 4.86 17.54
CA ASN A 266 3.50 4.52 16.11
C ASN A 266 4.81 4.92 15.42
N MET A 267 5.32 6.13 15.68
CA MET A 267 6.59 6.58 15.12
C MET A 267 7.77 5.69 15.52
N PHE A 268 7.85 5.28 16.80
CA PHE A 268 8.93 4.40 17.26
C PHE A 268 8.79 2.98 16.70
N ALA A 269 7.58 2.46 16.55
CA ALA A 269 7.34 1.18 15.89
C ALA A 269 7.82 1.21 14.43
N ASP A 270 7.47 2.27 13.68
CA ASP A 270 7.94 2.46 12.31
C ASP A 270 9.46 2.70 12.24
N LEU A 271 10.04 3.41 13.21
CA LEU A 271 11.49 3.62 13.29
C LEU A 271 12.23 2.29 13.45
N VAL A 272 11.78 1.41 14.36
CA VAL A 272 12.34 0.06 14.52
C VAL A 272 12.15 -0.77 13.24
N GLY A 273 10.98 -0.63 12.60
CA GLY A 273 10.68 -1.23 11.29
C GLY A 273 11.67 -0.80 10.21
N SER A 274 12.05 0.49 10.19
CA SER A 274 12.98 1.03 9.21
C SER A 274 14.39 0.41 9.30
N PHE A 275 14.88 0.09 10.50
CA PHE A 275 16.20 -0.51 10.70
C PHE A 275 16.27 -2.03 10.46
N THR A 276 15.18 -2.75 10.69
CA THR A 276 15.20 -4.22 10.73
C THR A 276 14.71 -4.87 9.43
N SER A 277 13.96 -4.12 8.61
CA SER A 277 13.20 -4.70 7.49
C SER A 277 13.98 -4.72 6.17
N SER A 278 13.42 -5.42 5.17
CA SER A 278 13.92 -5.38 3.80
C SER A 278 13.80 -3.96 3.20
N PRO A 279 14.60 -3.60 2.18
CA PRO A 279 14.65 -2.23 1.65
C PRO A 279 13.29 -1.62 1.29
N GLU A 280 12.37 -2.40 0.70
CA GLU A 280 11.03 -1.93 0.33
C GLU A 280 10.16 -1.63 1.56
N ILE A 281 10.24 -2.46 2.61
CA ILE A 281 9.50 -2.26 3.86
C ILE A 281 10.13 -1.12 4.66
N THR A 282 11.45 -0.99 4.65
CA THR A 282 12.15 0.15 5.23
C THR A 282 11.67 1.46 4.62
N LEU A 283 11.43 1.50 3.30
CA LEU A 283 10.87 2.65 2.61
C LEU A 283 9.45 2.98 3.09
N LEU A 284 8.60 1.94 3.20
CA LEU A 284 7.24 2.07 3.73
C LEU A 284 7.24 2.64 5.16
N CYS A 285 8.03 2.05 6.06
CA CYS A 285 8.14 2.47 7.45
C CYS A 285 8.72 3.89 7.57
N THR A 286 9.73 4.25 6.78
CA THR A 286 10.29 5.61 6.77
C THR A 286 9.27 6.63 6.30
N GLY A 287 8.50 6.31 5.23
CA GLY A 287 7.42 7.15 4.73
C GLY A 287 6.28 7.31 5.74
N ASN A 288 5.90 6.23 6.44
CA ASN A 288 4.86 6.26 7.46
C ASN A 288 5.30 7.08 8.68
N MET A 289 6.53 6.86 9.19
CA MET A 289 7.13 7.64 10.27
C MET A 289 7.11 9.13 9.96
N LEU A 290 7.59 9.54 8.77
CA LEU A 290 7.59 10.95 8.37
C LEU A 290 6.16 11.51 8.24
N SER A 291 5.23 10.71 7.71
CA SER A 291 3.82 11.09 7.58
C SER A 291 3.17 11.31 8.95
N MET A 292 3.46 10.46 9.94
CA MET A 292 2.95 10.60 11.31
C MET A 292 3.54 11.82 12.02
N CYS A 293 4.84 12.10 11.85
CA CYS A 293 5.45 13.33 12.36
C CYS A 293 4.73 14.58 11.84
N VAL A 294 4.51 14.64 10.53
CA VAL A 294 3.83 15.79 9.91
C VAL A 294 2.35 15.82 10.29
N ALA A 295 1.68 14.66 10.40
CA ALA A 295 0.29 14.55 10.83
C ALA A 295 0.10 15.13 12.22
N PHE A 296 0.98 14.82 13.18
CA PHE A 296 0.93 15.39 14.52
C PHE A 296 1.08 16.91 14.52
N VAL A 297 2.03 17.44 13.74
CA VAL A 297 2.22 18.89 13.61
C VAL A 297 0.96 19.55 13.04
N TYR A 298 0.38 18.97 11.98
CA TYR A 298 -0.83 19.49 11.35
C TYR A 298 -2.05 19.38 12.27
N GLN A 299 -2.12 18.31 13.05
CA GLN A 299 -3.18 18.10 14.03
C GLN A 299 -3.17 19.20 15.11
N MET A 300 -2.01 19.44 15.71
CA MET A 300 -1.86 20.40 16.82
C MET A 300 -1.89 21.86 16.38
N THR A 301 -1.58 22.16 15.12
CA THR A 301 -1.53 23.54 14.61
C THR A 301 -2.72 23.85 13.70
N PHE A 302 -2.78 23.21 12.53
CA PHE A 302 -3.77 23.50 11.49
C PHE A 302 -5.17 23.10 11.93
N TYR A 303 -5.36 21.87 12.39
CA TYR A 303 -6.69 21.37 12.75
C TYR A 303 -7.19 21.97 14.08
N ALA A 304 -6.34 22.09 15.10
CA ALA A 304 -6.68 22.84 16.32
C ALA A 304 -7.01 24.32 16.04
N GLY A 305 -6.29 24.97 15.11
CA GLY A 305 -6.59 26.32 14.65
C GLY A 305 -7.95 26.42 13.96
N LEU A 306 -8.29 25.45 13.11
CA LEU A 306 -9.60 25.39 12.46
C LEU A 306 -10.74 25.23 13.50
N MET A 307 -10.55 24.38 14.51
CA MET A 307 -11.50 24.26 15.61
C MET A 307 -11.66 25.57 16.40
N CYS A 308 -10.59 26.35 16.60
CA CYS A 308 -10.71 27.68 17.22
C CYS A 308 -11.58 28.62 16.39
N ILE A 309 -11.45 28.59 15.06
CA ILE A 309 -12.26 29.43 14.17
C ILE A 309 -13.73 29.03 14.26
N VAL A 310 -14.04 27.75 14.10
CA VAL A 310 -15.41 27.23 14.22
C VAL A 310 -15.98 27.50 15.62
N GLY A 311 -15.17 27.33 16.65
CA GLY A 311 -15.54 27.62 18.04
C GLY A 311 -15.87 29.09 18.30
N ARG A 312 -15.20 30.03 17.62
CA ARG A 312 -15.56 31.47 17.68
C ARG A 312 -16.95 31.73 17.11
N TYR A 313 -17.28 31.12 15.98
CA TYR A 313 -18.62 31.23 15.39
C TYR A 313 -19.68 30.60 16.29
N GLU A 314 -19.41 29.40 16.83
CA GLU A 314 -20.32 28.69 17.74
C GLU A 314 -20.63 29.50 19.01
N ILE A 315 -19.61 30.06 19.66
CA ILE A 315 -19.79 30.88 20.87
C ILE A 315 -20.51 32.21 20.53
N GLY A 316 -20.22 32.79 19.36
CA GLY A 316 -20.90 33.99 18.87
C GLY A 316 -22.39 33.78 18.65
N GLU A 317 -22.78 32.68 17.99
CA GLU A 317 -24.18 32.32 17.77
C GLU A 317 -24.91 32.06 19.09
N ASP A 318 -24.28 31.34 20.02
CA ASP A 318 -24.83 31.09 21.36
C ASP A 318 -25.07 32.40 22.13
N GLN A 319 -24.19 33.40 22.00
CA GLN A 319 -24.37 34.70 22.65
C GLN A 319 -25.52 35.51 22.03
N VAL A 320 -25.67 35.47 20.71
CA VAL A 320 -26.80 36.11 20.00
C VAL A 320 -28.12 35.47 20.42
N GLU A 321 -28.19 34.14 20.51
CA GLU A 321 -29.38 33.40 20.94
C GLU A 321 -29.76 33.76 22.40
N LYS A 322 -28.77 33.84 23.30
CA LYS A 322 -28.97 34.30 24.69
C LYS A 322 -29.50 35.73 24.76
N ASN A 323 -28.87 36.67 24.05
CA ASN A 323 -29.31 38.07 24.03
C ASN A 323 -30.74 38.21 23.50
N ARG A 324 -31.10 37.45 22.45
CA ARG A 324 -32.46 37.43 21.90
C ARG A 324 -33.47 36.88 22.90
N MET A 325 -33.10 35.83 23.63
CA MET A 325 -33.94 35.24 24.68
C MET A 325 -34.15 36.23 25.83
N GLU A 326 -33.09 36.91 26.29
CA GLU A 326 -33.17 37.95 27.33
C GLU A 326 -34.10 39.11 26.91
N ILE A 327 -33.98 39.59 25.66
CA ILE A 327 -34.88 40.63 25.12
C ILE A 327 -36.33 40.15 25.10
N SER A 328 -36.58 38.91 24.64
CA SER A 328 -37.95 38.36 24.57
C SER A 328 -38.62 38.18 25.93
N ILE A 329 -37.82 37.89 26.97
CA ILE A 329 -38.28 37.81 28.36
C ILE A 329 -38.58 39.21 28.91
N ASN A 330 -37.70 40.19 28.64
CA ASN A 330 -37.93 41.58 29.05
C ASN A 330 -39.16 42.19 28.37
N GLU A 331 -39.46 41.81 27.13
CA GLU A 331 -40.66 42.23 26.41
C GLU A 331 -41.94 41.48 26.88
N ASN A 332 -41.87 40.64 27.92
CA ASN A 332 -42.97 39.78 28.40
C ASN A 332 -43.64 38.93 27.31
N ARG A 333 -42.97 38.71 26.16
CA ARG A 333 -43.49 37.83 25.10
C ARG A 333 -43.48 36.36 25.50
N VAL A 334 -42.78 36.02 26.60
CA VAL A 334 -42.67 34.68 27.16
C VAL A 334 -42.91 34.75 28.68
N ASN A 335 -43.92 34.05 29.17
CA ASN A 335 -44.25 33.97 30.60
C ASN A 335 -43.26 33.06 31.34
N ILE A 336 -42.10 33.59 31.74
CA ILE A 336 -41.18 32.90 32.65
C ILE A 336 -41.17 33.69 33.96
N ALA A 337 -41.70 33.09 35.02
CA ALA A 337 -41.74 33.68 36.35
C ALA A 337 -40.35 34.16 36.77
N ARG A 338 -40.29 35.42 37.23
CA ARG A 338 -39.10 36.18 37.63
C ARG A 338 -38.44 35.55 38.87
N HIS A 339 -37.82 34.39 38.71
CA HIS A 339 -37.01 33.73 39.73
C HIS A 339 -35.60 33.50 39.18
N HIS A 340 -34.60 33.78 40.03
CA HIS A 340 -33.17 33.62 39.81
C HIS A 340 -32.78 32.19 39.39
N ARG A 341 -33.10 31.79 38.16
CA ARG A 341 -32.46 30.65 37.50
C ARG A 341 -31.57 31.22 36.40
N PRO A 342 -30.30 30.79 36.29
CA PRO A 342 -29.53 31.10 35.09
C PRO A 342 -30.33 30.59 33.89
N LEU A 343 -30.35 31.38 32.80
CA LEU A 343 -30.92 31.04 31.49
C LEU A 343 -30.19 29.82 30.92
N THR A 344 -30.49 28.66 31.49
CA THR A 344 -29.97 27.36 31.09
C THR A 344 -30.91 26.83 30.03
N ARG A 345 -30.38 26.68 28.82
CA ARG A 345 -31.10 26.06 27.69
C ARG A 345 -31.52 24.66 28.13
N GLN A 346 -32.79 24.31 27.97
CA GLN A 346 -33.27 22.98 28.32
C GLN A 346 -32.51 21.91 27.50
N PRO A 347 -32.17 20.76 28.10
CA PRO A 347 -31.51 19.67 27.38
C PRO A 347 -32.40 19.17 26.23
N SER A 348 -31.79 18.55 25.22
CA SER A 348 -32.56 18.10 24.06
C SER A 348 -33.57 17.04 24.43
N LYS A 349 -34.76 17.07 23.80
CA LYS A 349 -35.74 15.99 23.91
C LYS A 349 -35.10 14.63 23.57
N PHE A 350 -34.10 14.65 22.68
CA PHE A 350 -33.31 13.47 22.33
C PHE A 350 -32.39 13.03 23.48
N HIS A 351 -31.65 13.95 24.11
CA HIS A 351 -30.77 13.70 25.26
C HIS A 351 -31.54 13.17 26.46
N GLU A 352 -32.67 13.77 26.81
CA GLU A 352 -33.52 13.27 27.90
C GLU A 352 -34.09 11.89 27.60
N ALA A 353 -34.40 11.58 26.34
CA ALA A 353 -34.89 10.27 25.94
C ALA A 353 -33.79 9.19 25.90
N THR A 354 -32.56 9.53 25.47
CA THR A 354 -31.48 8.55 25.26
C THR A 354 -30.57 8.36 26.48
N LYS A 355 -30.35 9.39 27.31
CA LYS A 355 -29.55 9.28 28.55
C LYS A 355 -29.98 8.14 29.49
N PRO A 356 -31.27 7.93 29.80
CA PRO A 356 -31.67 6.82 30.67
C PRO A 356 -31.45 5.45 30.00
N VAL A 357 -31.62 5.34 28.67
CA VAL A 357 -31.39 4.10 27.92
C VAL A 357 -29.91 3.73 27.92
N ILE A 358 -29.03 4.68 27.60
CA ILE A 358 -27.58 4.47 27.59
C ILE A 358 -27.05 4.19 29.00
N SER A 359 -27.50 4.96 30.00
CA SER A 359 -27.07 4.73 31.38
C SER A 359 -27.52 3.37 31.90
N LYS A 360 -28.75 2.93 31.58
CA LYS A 360 -29.24 1.60 31.93
C LYS A 360 -28.42 0.51 31.25
N PHE A 361 -28.21 0.61 29.93
CA PHE A 361 -27.39 -0.34 29.18
C PHE A 361 -25.96 -0.44 29.73
N MET A 362 -25.32 0.69 30.04
CA MET A 362 -23.98 0.71 30.62
C MET A 362 -23.95 0.08 32.03
N ARG A 363 -24.97 0.34 32.86
CA ARG A 363 -25.08 -0.29 34.19
C ARG A 363 -25.27 -1.80 34.06
N ASP A 364 -26.18 -2.24 33.20
CA ASP A 364 -26.43 -3.66 32.95
C ASP A 364 -25.16 -4.35 32.42
N TYR A 365 -24.44 -3.71 31.49
CA TYR A 365 -23.17 -4.20 30.98
C TYR A 365 -22.10 -4.33 32.07
N VAL A 366 -21.95 -3.31 32.93
CA VAL A 366 -21.00 -3.32 34.04
C VAL A 366 -21.36 -4.37 35.08
N GLU A 367 -22.63 -4.52 35.42
CA GLU A 367 -23.11 -5.55 36.36
C GLU A 367 -22.85 -6.97 35.84
N ILE A 368 -23.09 -7.20 34.54
CA ILE A 368 -22.76 -8.46 33.88
C ILE A 368 -21.25 -8.71 33.89
N MET A 369 -20.44 -7.71 33.50
CA MET A 369 -18.98 -7.85 33.44
C MET A 369 -18.32 -8.03 34.82
N THR A 370 -18.88 -7.41 35.86
CA THR A 370 -18.34 -7.51 37.23
C THR A 370 -18.81 -8.77 37.96
N THR A 371 -19.75 -9.53 37.39
CA THR A 371 -20.15 -10.83 37.93
C THR A 371 -18.96 -11.78 37.92
N PRO A 372 -18.59 -12.43 39.05
CA PRO A 372 -17.35 -13.19 39.17
C PRO A 372 -17.24 -14.35 38.17
N VAL A 373 -18.36 -14.99 37.84
CA VAL A 373 -18.43 -16.06 36.83
C VAL A 373 -18.05 -15.55 35.44
N VAL A 374 -18.56 -14.37 35.06
CA VAL A 374 -18.31 -13.75 33.75
C VAL A 374 -16.87 -13.28 33.66
N TYR A 375 -16.37 -12.58 34.69
CA TYR A 375 -14.97 -12.15 34.74
C TYR A 375 -13.99 -13.33 34.63
N ILE A 376 -14.20 -14.41 35.40
CA ILE A 376 -13.37 -15.62 35.31
C ILE A 376 -13.48 -16.25 33.91
N GLY A 377 -14.69 -16.29 33.34
CA GLY A 377 -14.92 -16.78 31.97
C GLY A 377 -14.14 -15.98 30.92
N VAL A 378 -14.15 -14.64 30.99
CA VAL A 378 -13.40 -13.76 30.10
C VAL A 378 -11.90 -14.02 30.20
N VAL A 379 -11.37 -14.17 31.41
CA VAL A 379 -9.95 -14.51 31.63
C VAL A 379 -9.61 -15.86 31.03
N LEU A 380 -10.44 -16.88 31.23
CA LEU A 380 -10.23 -18.22 30.65
C LEU A 380 -10.25 -18.18 29.12
N VAL A 381 -11.19 -17.45 28.52
CA VAL A 381 -11.26 -17.27 27.06
C VAL A 381 -10.02 -16.53 26.56
N TYR A 382 -9.56 -15.51 27.26
CA TYR A 382 -8.34 -14.78 26.90
C TYR A 382 -7.09 -15.67 26.97
N VAL A 383 -6.95 -16.49 28.03
CA VAL A 383 -5.86 -17.45 28.15
C VAL A 383 -5.93 -18.50 27.04
N ALA A 384 -7.11 -19.04 26.74
CA ALA A 384 -7.30 -19.98 25.62
C ALA A 384 -6.93 -19.33 24.28
N TYR A 385 -7.33 -18.08 24.06
CA TYR A 385 -6.95 -17.30 22.88
C TYR A 385 -5.42 -17.12 22.77
N LEU A 386 -4.73 -16.81 23.87
CA LEU A 386 -3.27 -16.70 23.89
C LEU A 386 -2.61 -18.04 23.56
N VAL A 387 -3.05 -19.14 24.17
CA VAL A 387 -2.50 -20.48 23.92
C VAL A 387 -2.69 -20.88 22.45
N LEU A 388 -3.88 -20.68 21.90
CA LEU A 388 -4.17 -20.97 20.50
C LEU A 388 -3.36 -20.07 19.54
N SER A 389 -3.18 -18.79 19.89
CA SER A 389 -2.39 -17.86 19.09
C SER A 389 -0.90 -18.23 19.10
N THR A 390 -0.33 -18.55 20.26
CA THR A 390 1.05 -19.03 20.37
C THR A 390 1.25 -20.34 19.62
N TRP A 391 0.30 -21.28 19.73
CA TRP A 391 0.34 -22.51 18.96
C TRP A 391 0.27 -22.24 17.45
N GLY A 392 -0.60 -21.34 17.01
CA GLY A 392 -0.69 -20.92 15.60
C GLY A 392 0.61 -20.31 15.07
N ILE A 393 1.31 -19.51 15.87
CA ILE A 393 2.62 -18.94 15.51
C ILE A 393 3.65 -20.06 15.25
N THR A 394 3.61 -21.18 15.99
CA THR A 394 4.56 -22.29 15.77
C THR A 394 4.34 -23.06 14.47
N ILE A 395 3.17 -22.91 13.84
CA ILE A 395 2.79 -23.63 12.60
C ILE A 395 3.00 -22.76 11.36
N ILE A 396 3.32 -21.47 11.51
CA ILE A 396 3.39 -20.55 10.38
C ILE A 396 4.60 -20.86 9.47
N ASN A 397 4.32 -21.26 8.23
CA ASN A 397 5.36 -21.45 7.22
C ASN A 397 5.77 -20.09 6.65
N ILE A 398 7.06 -19.76 6.76
CA ILE A 398 7.63 -18.53 6.20
C ILE A 398 7.84 -18.76 4.69
N ASN A 399 6.88 -18.36 3.87
CA ASN A 399 7.02 -18.36 2.41
C ASN A 399 6.51 -17.04 1.82
N LEU A 400 7.44 -16.19 1.38
CA LEU A 400 7.15 -14.95 0.68
C LEU A 400 7.19 -15.19 -0.83
N THR A 401 6.07 -15.58 -1.40
CA THR A 401 5.96 -15.80 -2.86
C THR A 401 5.64 -14.49 -3.58
N ALA A 402 6.39 -14.19 -4.64
CA ALA A 402 6.22 -12.96 -5.44
C ALA A 402 4.83 -12.83 -6.08
N THR A 403 4.11 -13.94 -6.29
CA THR A 403 2.75 -13.98 -6.82
C THR A 403 1.75 -13.14 -6.03
N LYS A 404 1.99 -12.91 -4.74
CA LYS A 404 1.12 -12.08 -3.89
C LYS A 404 1.23 -10.58 -4.16
N LEU A 405 2.26 -10.15 -4.89
CA LEU A 405 2.51 -8.74 -5.20
C LEU A 405 1.86 -8.29 -6.51
N PHE A 406 1.47 -9.23 -7.36
CA PHE A 406 0.85 -8.92 -8.65
C PHE A 406 -0.67 -8.82 -8.54
N ALA A 407 -1.27 -8.04 -9.44
CA ALA A 407 -2.72 -8.03 -9.60
C ALA A 407 -3.22 -9.42 -10.01
N THR A 408 -4.43 -9.78 -9.59
CA THR A 408 -5.01 -11.12 -9.79
C THR A 408 -5.20 -11.52 -11.25
N ASP A 409 -5.22 -10.54 -12.15
CA ASP A 409 -5.35 -10.69 -13.61
C ASP A 409 -3.99 -10.70 -14.33
N SER A 410 -2.87 -10.59 -13.60
CA SER A 410 -1.54 -10.50 -14.22
C SER A 410 -1.12 -11.81 -14.88
N PRO A 411 -0.66 -11.80 -16.15
CA PRO A 411 -0.13 -12.98 -16.85
C PRO A 411 1.09 -13.61 -16.13
N LEU A 412 1.81 -12.79 -15.34
CA LEU A 412 2.95 -13.21 -14.54
C LEU A 412 2.59 -14.29 -13.51
N LEU A 413 1.33 -14.34 -13.05
CA LEU A 413 0.87 -15.37 -12.12
C LEU A 413 0.89 -16.76 -12.76
N GLU A 414 0.37 -16.88 -13.98
CA GLU A 414 0.35 -18.15 -14.70
C GLU A 414 1.77 -18.55 -15.12
N LEU A 415 2.57 -17.57 -15.55
CA LEU A 415 3.98 -17.79 -15.86
C LEU A 415 4.77 -18.31 -14.64
N ASP A 416 4.61 -17.70 -13.47
CA ASP A 416 5.30 -18.14 -12.25
C ASP A 416 4.93 -19.57 -11.88
N GLN A 417 3.65 -19.94 -11.99
CA GLN A 417 3.20 -21.32 -11.77
C GLN A 417 3.91 -22.31 -12.72
N TYR A 418 4.04 -21.98 -14.01
CA TYR A 418 4.77 -22.84 -14.95
C TYR A 418 6.27 -22.91 -14.62
N ARG A 419 6.88 -21.78 -14.22
CA ARG A 419 8.30 -21.73 -13.84
C ARG A 419 8.57 -22.57 -12.60
N VAL A 420 7.80 -22.40 -11.53
CA VAL A 420 7.94 -23.16 -10.28
C VAL A 420 7.72 -24.65 -10.52
N LYS A 421 6.78 -25.02 -11.41
CA LYS A 421 6.47 -26.43 -11.70
C LYS A 421 7.51 -27.12 -12.58
N TYR A 422 8.01 -26.46 -13.61
CA TYR A 422 8.83 -27.09 -14.65
C TYR A 422 10.29 -26.63 -14.69
N GLN A 423 10.56 -25.35 -14.40
CA GLN A 423 11.90 -24.77 -14.53
C GLN A 423 12.69 -24.86 -13.22
N VAL A 424 12.17 -24.33 -12.11
CA VAL A 424 12.87 -24.19 -10.82
C VAL A 424 13.42 -25.52 -10.28
N PRO A 425 12.70 -26.66 -10.35
CA PRO A 425 13.21 -27.94 -9.83
C PRO A 425 14.36 -28.52 -10.67
N SER A 426 14.43 -28.14 -11.95
CA SER A 426 15.36 -28.74 -12.92
C SER A 426 16.55 -27.84 -13.23
N TYR A 427 16.39 -26.52 -13.05
CA TYR A 427 17.37 -25.53 -13.47
C TYR A 427 17.35 -24.30 -12.55
N SER A 428 18.48 -24.05 -11.89
CA SER A 428 18.78 -22.80 -11.19
C SER A 428 20.23 -22.41 -11.51
N MET A 429 20.43 -21.19 -12.03
CA MET A 429 21.76 -20.71 -12.36
C MET A 429 22.41 -20.10 -11.11
N ALA A 430 23.53 -20.66 -10.68
CA ALA A 430 24.38 -20.07 -9.65
C ALA A 430 25.61 -19.45 -10.32
N THR A 431 25.82 -18.14 -10.14
CA THR A 431 27.03 -17.45 -10.58
C THR A 431 27.93 -17.23 -9.38
N VAL A 432 29.14 -17.80 -9.40
CA VAL A 432 30.12 -17.64 -8.32
C VAL A 432 31.15 -16.61 -8.74
N PHE A 433 31.18 -15.48 -8.03
CA PHE A 433 32.18 -14.43 -8.24
C PHE A 433 33.34 -14.63 -7.26
N ILE A 434 34.55 -14.80 -7.79
CA ILE A 434 35.77 -14.96 -6.97
C ILE A 434 36.45 -13.59 -6.85
N SER A 435 36.21 -12.89 -5.74
CA SER A 435 36.76 -11.53 -5.53
C SER A 435 38.28 -11.51 -5.30
N ASN A 436 38.87 -12.58 -4.78
CA ASN A 436 40.30 -12.70 -4.57
C ASN A 436 40.82 -14.06 -5.05
N PRO A 437 41.14 -14.20 -6.36
CA PRO A 437 41.62 -15.47 -6.92
C PRO A 437 43.06 -15.80 -6.49
N GLY A 438 43.75 -14.87 -5.82
CA GLY A 438 45.17 -14.96 -5.51
C GLY A 438 46.05 -15.00 -6.78
N ASN A 439 47.28 -15.53 -6.66
CA ASN A 439 48.22 -15.55 -7.79
C ASN A 439 47.91 -16.70 -8.77
N LEU A 440 47.19 -16.37 -9.85
CA LEU A 440 46.87 -17.28 -10.95
C LEU A 440 48.07 -17.61 -11.85
N SER A 441 49.20 -16.90 -11.71
CA SER A 441 50.44 -17.20 -12.42
C SER A 441 51.16 -18.43 -11.85
N ASN A 442 50.75 -18.95 -10.68
CA ASN A 442 51.28 -20.20 -10.15
C ASN A 442 50.62 -21.40 -10.86
N PRO A 443 51.38 -22.24 -11.59
CA PRO A 443 50.83 -23.34 -12.38
C PRO A 443 50.09 -24.39 -11.53
N GLN A 444 50.51 -24.61 -10.27
CA GLN A 444 49.84 -25.55 -9.38
C GLN A 444 48.43 -25.07 -8.97
N ARG A 445 48.22 -23.76 -8.89
CA ARG A 445 46.93 -23.18 -8.50
C ARG A 445 45.97 -23.10 -9.67
N LEU A 446 46.47 -22.75 -10.85
CA LEU A 446 45.70 -22.79 -12.09
C LEU A 446 45.18 -24.20 -12.38
N HIS A 447 46.01 -25.23 -12.14
CA HIS A 447 45.61 -26.62 -12.32
C HIS A 447 44.48 -27.05 -11.36
N ARG A 448 44.42 -26.49 -10.15
CA ARG A 448 43.31 -26.76 -9.21
C ARG A 448 41.99 -26.09 -9.59
N ILE A 449 42.05 -25.01 -10.36
CA ILE A 449 40.85 -24.26 -10.81
C ILE A 449 40.25 -24.90 -12.07
N ASN A 450 41.10 -25.48 -12.92
CA ASN A 450 40.67 -26.18 -14.14
C ASN A 450 40.23 -27.64 -13.90
N GLN A 451 40.44 -28.16 -12.69
CA GLN A 451 39.86 -29.42 -12.21
C GLN A 451 38.46 -29.15 -11.67
#